data_AF-A0AAD2PUA4-F1
#
_entry.id   AF-A0AAD2PUA4-F1
#
_cell.length_a   1.000
_cell.length_b   1.000
_cell.length_c   1.000
_cell.angle_alpha   90.00
_cell.angle_beta   90.00
_cell.angle_gamma   90.00
#
_symmetry.space_group_name_H-M   'P 1'
#
loop_
_entity.id
_entity.type
_entity.pdbx_description
1 polymer ?
#
loop_
_entity_poly.entity_id
_entity_poly.type
_entity_poly.pdbx_seq_one_letter_code
_entity_poly.pdbx_strand_id
1 'polypeptide(L)'
;MKHSAIAIWLVSLSTAIASNSYIVTDTNQLLCYDSDSTTSGTGGTVAGQGTGGGQRGNGRRHLDEITCAGTGQDAEYITLSQSFQHNGDGTISDLNTGLMWTEDVYGDGLTYEQVENEVTSFSLGGHSDWRIPTIKELYTLSEFNGQTGTSQDNNIPYIDTAYFNVKYGTTRYIDGQLWSSNQYTGVIFDNPNSECNFGFNSIDGRIKCYGRTSTKLYARYVWGNTNVGTNLFSVSGTNKDIIVDAATGLEWTRGDSDIALDWEEALSYCNDLELSGYTDWKLPDAHQLQSIVDYNRSPDSTGTPAIDPLFESTQITNEAGAVDWGWYWTSTTHLDGKPLGSNAVYIAFGRAMGYFETPNGTVIGSVDVHGAGAQRSDPKVGPVPDPNYFGPQGDYRRVYNFARCVRDSSSSPSKEGAVDVDESSAMIGPAAHRFFALYGVISVLAFI
;
A
#
# COMPACT_ATOMS: atom_id res chain seq x y z
N MET A 1 71.16 13.08 -5.01
CA MET A 1 69.87 13.38 -5.66
C MET A 1 69.17 12.06 -5.97
N LYS A 2 68.33 11.58 -5.05
CA LYS A 2 67.48 10.39 -5.24
C LYS A 2 66.05 10.93 -5.35
N HIS A 3 65.43 10.80 -6.52
CA HIS A 3 64.02 11.12 -6.71
C HIS A 3 63.20 9.89 -6.32
N SER A 4 62.44 9.99 -5.24
CA SER A 4 61.45 8.99 -4.85
C SER A 4 60.18 9.24 -5.67
N ALA A 5 59.77 8.26 -6.46
CA ALA A 5 58.46 8.24 -7.10
C ALA A 5 57.40 7.87 -6.05
N ILE A 6 56.43 8.76 -5.85
CA ILE A 6 55.24 8.51 -5.04
C ILE A 6 54.23 7.77 -5.92
N ALA A 7 53.97 6.50 -5.59
CA ALA A 7 52.88 5.74 -6.20
C ALA A 7 51.56 6.20 -5.56
N ILE A 8 50.74 6.90 -6.34
CA ILE A 8 49.38 7.26 -5.97
C ILE A 8 48.51 6.02 -6.20
N TRP A 9 48.04 5.42 -5.12
CA TRP A 9 46.99 4.40 -5.18
C TRP A 9 45.66 5.10 -5.48
N LEU A 10 45.18 4.98 -6.70
CA LEU A 10 43.78 5.22 -7.04
C LEU A 10 42.96 4.13 -6.35
N VAL A 11 42.40 4.45 -5.19
CA VAL A 11 41.31 3.66 -4.61
C VAL A 11 40.10 3.92 -5.50
N SER A 12 39.72 2.92 -6.29
CA SER A 12 38.42 2.90 -6.95
C SER A 12 37.36 3.05 -5.86
N LEU A 13 36.56 4.11 -5.96
CA LEU A 13 35.36 4.29 -5.15
C LEU A 13 34.38 3.19 -5.56
N SER A 14 34.47 2.01 -4.97
CA SER A 14 33.34 1.10 -4.94
C SER A 14 32.27 1.81 -4.13
N THR A 15 31.18 2.21 -4.78
CA THR A 15 29.96 2.67 -4.12
C THR A 15 29.59 1.62 -3.07
N ALA A 16 29.85 1.93 -1.80
CA ALA A 16 29.18 1.26 -0.72
C ALA A 16 27.70 1.58 -0.94
N ILE A 17 26.93 0.59 -1.38
CA ILE A 17 25.49 0.59 -1.20
C ILE A 17 25.31 0.92 0.28
N ALA A 18 24.62 2.03 0.56
CA ALA A 18 24.41 2.45 1.94
C ALA A 18 23.89 1.25 2.72
N SER A 19 24.51 0.93 3.86
CA SER A 19 24.14 -0.23 4.69
C SER A 19 22.69 -0.23 5.18
N ASN A 20 21.91 0.79 4.81
CA ASN A 20 20.58 1.12 5.27
C ASN A 20 19.59 1.36 4.10
N SER A 21 19.90 0.96 2.87
CA SER A 21 18.95 1.06 1.75
C SER A 21 17.90 -0.07 1.81
N TYR A 22 16.67 0.22 1.38
CA TYR A 22 15.63 -0.77 1.16
C TYR A 22 14.79 -0.41 -0.08
N ILE A 23 14.17 -1.42 -0.67
CA ILE A 23 13.32 -1.27 -1.85
C ILE A 23 11.89 -0.97 -1.42
N VAL A 24 11.26 0.02 -2.05
CA VAL A 24 9.81 0.19 -2.05
C VAL A 24 9.27 -0.53 -3.28
N THR A 25 8.54 -1.61 -3.06
CA THR A 25 7.87 -2.35 -4.14
C THR A 25 6.61 -1.63 -4.58
N ASP A 26 6.17 -1.92 -5.80
CA ASP A 26 4.88 -1.49 -6.31
C ASP A 26 3.70 -2.05 -5.50
N THR A 27 2.52 -1.46 -5.66
CA THR A 27 1.24 -1.97 -5.14
C THR A 27 0.72 -3.20 -5.89
N ASN A 28 1.43 -3.58 -6.97
CA ASN A 28 1.06 -4.58 -7.96
C ASN A 28 -0.26 -4.26 -8.68
N GLN A 29 -0.80 -3.03 -8.61
CA GLN A 29 -2.02 -2.69 -9.33
C GLN A 29 -1.77 -2.72 -10.84
N LEU A 30 -2.50 -3.56 -11.57
CA LEU A 30 -2.25 -3.81 -13.01
C LEU A 30 -3.18 -3.06 -13.96
N LEU A 31 -4.26 -2.49 -13.42
CA LEU A 31 -5.34 -1.91 -14.20
C LEU A 31 -5.64 -0.50 -13.69
N CYS A 32 -5.96 0.37 -14.64
CA CYS A 32 -6.45 1.71 -14.36
C CYS A 32 -7.97 1.73 -14.43
N TYR A 33 -8.58 2.53 -13.56
CA TYR A 33 -10.03 2.61 -13.42
C TYR A 33 -10.48 4.04 -13.64
N ASP A 34 -11.55 4.22 -14.42
CA ASP A 34 -12.24 5.50 -14.54
C ASP A 34 -12.59 6.04 -13.14
N SER A 35 -12.63 7.36 -12.99
CA SER A 35 -13.08 8.03 -11.77
C SER A 35 -14.59 8.18 -11.73
N ASP A 36 -15.27 8.22 -12.89
CA ASP A 36 -16.73 8.37 -12.98
C ASP A 36 -17.38 7.19 -13.73
N SER A 37 -18.55 6.76 -13.26
CA SER A 37 -19.42 5.79 -13.92
C SER A 37 -20.22 6.36 -15.10
N THR A 38 -20.19 7.68 -15.34
CA THR A 38 -21.02 8.34 -16.36
C THR A 38 -20.35 8.47 -17.73
N THR A 39 -19.04 8.31 -17.83
CA THR A 39 -18.27 8.28 -19.07
C THR A 39 -18.33 6.90 -19.73
N SER A 40 -19.53 6.45 -20.09
CA SER A 40 -19.66 5.46 -21.17
C SER A 40 -19.05 6.10 -22.42
N GLY A 41 -17.83 5.69 -22.77
CA GLY A 41 -17.02 6.29 -23.81
C GLY A 41 -17.80 6.55 -25.09
N THR A 42 -17.67 7.77 -25.61
CA THR A 42 -17.91 8.00 -27.04
C THR A 42 -16.81 7.25 -27.79
N GLY A 43 -17.24 6.16 -28.45
CA GLY A 43 -16.36 5.14 -29.00
C GLY A 43 -15.26 5.65 -29.92
N GLY A 44 -14.02 5.38 -29.52
CA GLY A 44 -12.97 5.02 -30.46
C GLY A 44 -13.26 3.62 -31.00
N THR A 45 -13.59 3.52 -32.28
CA THR A 45 -13.77 2.24 -32.97
C THR A 45 -12.48 1.43 -32.95
N VAL A 46 -12.41 0.40 -32.11
CA VAL A 46 -11.51 -0.74 -32.34
C VAL A 46 -12.36 -1.89 -32.86
N ALA A 47 -12.26 -2.13 -34.16
CA ALA A 47 -12.79 -3.32 -34.80
C ALA A 47 -11.94 -4.53 -34.37
N GLY A 48 -12.55 -5.46 -33.65
CA GLY A 48 -11.96 -6.76 -33.33
C GLY A 48 -13.04 -7.71 -32.85
N GLN A 49 -13.47 -8.62 -33.73
CA GLN A 49 -14.51 -9.61 -33.47
C GLN A 49 -14.11 -10.57 -32.33
N GLY A 50 -15.02 -10.75 -31.38
CA GLY A 50 -15.00 -11.82 -30.38
C GLY A 50 -16.40 -12.04 -29.81
N THR A 51 -17.16 -12.92 -30.43
CA THR A 51 -18.55 -13.25 -30.13
C THR A 51 -18.70 -14.07 -28.85
N GLY A 52 -19.59 -13.65 -27.94
CA GLY A 52 -20.08 -14.50 -26.84
C GLY A 52 -21.02 -13.75 -25.89
N GLY A 53 -22.33 -13.78 -26.16
CA GLY A 53 -23.35 -13.14 -25.31
C GLY A 53 -23.80 -13.99 -24.11
N GLY A 54 -24.34 -13.29 -23.10
CA GLY A 54 -25.04 -13.84 -21.93
C GLY A 54 -24.32 -13.50 -20.63
N GLN A 55 -24.89 -12.86 -19.60
CA GLN A 55 -26.28 -12.59 -19.25
C GLN A 55 -26.36 -11.28 -18.44
N ARG A 56 -27.53 -10.64 -18.45
CA ARG A 56 -27.95 -9.68 -17.43
C ARG A 56 -28.13 -10.43 -16.09
N GLY A 57 -27.02 -10.70 -15.41
CA GLY A 57 -27.00 -11.10 -14.01
C GLY A 57 -26.99 -9.87 -13.12
N ASN A 58 -27.51 -9.99 -11.91
CA ASN A 58 -27.54 -8.97 -10.86
C ASN A 58 -26.12 -8.70 -10.28
N GLY A 59 -25.11 -8.56 -11.16
CA GLY A 59 -23.70 -8.35 -10.85
C GLY A 59 -23.35 -6.87 -10.88
N ARG A 60 -22.62 -6.43 -9.88
CA ARG A 60 -22.28 -5.01 -9.66
C ARG A 60 -21.32 -4.55 -10.76
N ARG A 61 -21.54 -3.33 -11.27
CA ARG A 61 -20.60 -2.69 -12.19
C ARG A 61 -19.32 -2.38 -11.43
N HIS A 62 -18.19 -2.87 -11.92
CA HIS A 62 -16.92 -2.20 -11.73
C HIS A 62 -17.01 -0.87 -12.50
N LEU A 63 -16.28 0.16 -12.09
CA LEU A 63 -15.98 1.22 -13.05
C LEU A 63 -15.25 0.60 -14.23
N ASP A 64 -15.47 1.16 -15.42
CA ASP A 64 -14.89 0.60 -16.63
C ASP A 64 -13.37 0.67 -16.50
N GLU A 65 -12.71 -0.47 -16.72
CA GLU A 65 -11.26 -0.54 -16.85
C GLU A 65 -10.86 0.32 -18.05
N ILE A 66 -9.91 1.22 -17.85
CA ILE A 66 -9.42 2.15 -18.87
C ILE A 66 -7.98 1.84 -19.23
N THR A 67 -7.53 2.37 -20.37
CA THR A 67 -6.11 2.33 -20.73
C THR A 67 -5.33 3.22 -19.77
N CYS A 68 -4.23 2.70 -19.20
CA CYS A 68 -3.43 3.43 -18.23
C CYS A 68 -2.61 4.59 -18.80
N ALA A 69 -2.23 4.53 -20.07
CA ALA A 69 -1.37 5.54 -20.67
C ALA A 69 -1.97 6.96 -20.57
N GLY A 70 -1.23 7.87 -19.94
CA GLY A 70 -1.61 9.27 -19.73
C GLY A 70 -2.58 9.51 -18.57
N THR A 71 -2.80 8.54 -17.68
CA THR A 71 -3.73 8.68 -16.55
C THR A 71 -3.04 9.15 -15.26
N GLY A 72 -1.73 8.90 -15.12
CA GLY A 72 -0.96 9.10 -13.91
C GLY A 72 -1.23 8.08 -12.79
N GLN A 73 -2.14 7.12 -12.99
CA GLN A 73 -2.43 6.08 -12.00
C GLN A 73 -1.20 5.18 -11.82
N ASP A 74 -1.05 4.55 -10.65
CA ASP A 74 0.14 3.75 -10.34
C ASP A 74 0.38 2.63 -11.37
N ALA A 75 -0.68 1.98 -11.84
CA ALA A 75 -0.65 0.97 -12.90
C ALA A 75 -0.12 1.45 -14.27
N GLU A 76 0.03 2.77 -14.49
CA GLU A 76 0.72 3.29 -15.68
C GLU A 76 2.24 3.05 -15.63
N TYR A 77 2.82 3.00 -14.43
CA TYR A 77 4.27 2.96 -14.24
C TYR A 77 4.79 1.55 -14.08
N ILE A 78 5.88 1.22 -14.79
CA ILE A 78 6.58 -0.07 -14.61
C ILE A 78 7.51 0.03 -13.40
N THR A 79 6.98 -0.30 -12.23
CA THR A 79 7.70 -0.32 -10.95
C THR A 79 8.19 -1.75 -10.64
N LEU A 80 8.84 -1.95 -9.49
CA LEU A 80 9.34 -3.26 -9.09
C LEU A 80 8.24 -4.02 -8.34
N SER A 81 7.66 -5.02 -9.00
CA SER A 81 6.67 -5.90 -8.38
C SER A 81 7.27 -6.67 -7.20
N GLN A 82 6.41 -7.05 -6.26
CA GLN A 82 6.77 -7.93 -5.16
C GLN A 82 7.34 -9.27 -5.68
N SER A 83 8.26 -9.87 -4.93
CA SER A 83 8.92 -11.12 -5.31
C SER A 83 9.12 -11.99 -4.08
N PHE A 84 8.43 -13.13 -4.06
CA PHE A 84 8.41 -14.05 -2.91
C PHE A 84 8.93 -15.43 -3.30
N GLN A 85 9.48 -16.15 -2.32
CA GLN A 85 9.93 -17.53 -2.48
C GLN A 85 9.48 -18.39 -1.30
N HIS A 86 8.82 -19.51 -1.61
CA HIS A 86 8.56 -20.59 -0.65
C HIS A 86 9.87 -21.27 -0.25
N ASN A 87 10.15 -21.35 1.06
CA ASN A 87 11.34 -22.04 1.58
C ASN A 87 11.08 -23.52 1.91
N GLY A 88 9.81 -23.95 1.93
CA GLY A 88 9.41 -25.34 2.18
C GLY A 88 9.42 -25.76 3.66
N ASP A 89 9.55 -24.80 4.57
CA ASP A 89 9.61 -25.01 6.03
C ASP A 89 8.60 -24.15 6.80
N GLY A 90 7.57 -23.65 6.11
CA GLY A 90 6.56 -22.73 6.63
C GLY A 90 6.97 -21.25 6.60
N THR A 91 8.11 -20.92 5.98
CA THR A 91 8.57 -19.53 5.78
C THR A 91 8.59 -19.12 4.31
N ILE A 92 8.41 -17.82 4.09
CA ILE A 92 8.45 -17.15 2.79
C ILE A 92 9.55 -16.10 2.79
N SER A 93 10.47 -16.17 1.84
CA SER A 93 11.48 -15.11 1.63
C SER A 93 10.91 -14.01 0.74
N ASP A 94 11.02 -12.76 1.16
CA ASP A 94 10.81 -11.57 0.32
C ASP A 94 12.15 -11.18 -0.33
N LEU A 95 12.24 -11.44 -1.64
CA LEU A 95 13.47 -11.28 -2.40
C LEU A 95 13.82 -9.82 -2.69
N ASN A 96 12.88 -8.89 -2.52
CA ASN A 96 13.11 -7.46 -2.71
C ASN A 96 13.56 -6.79 -1.41
N THR A 97 12.91 -7.12 -0.29
CA THR A 97 13.18 -6.45 1.00
C THR A 97 14.24 -7.18 1.82
N GLY A 98 14.51 -8.45 1.54
CA GLY A 98 15.36 -9.30 2.37
C GLY A 98 14.73 -9.67 3.71
N LEU A 99 13.41 -9.47 3.86
CA LEU A 99 12.61 -9.97 4.96
C LEU A 99 12.29 -11.45 4.73
N MET A 100 12.07 -12.16 5.83
CA MET A 100 11.47 -13.48 5.82
C MET A 100 10.20 -13.44 6.66
N TRP A 101 9.14 -14.06 6.16
CA TRP A 101 7.82 -14.03 6.73
C TRP A 101 7.39 -15.43 7.12
N THR A 102 6.54 -15.54 8.14
CA THR A 102 5.76 -16.76 8.29
C THR A 102 4.77 -16.88 7.12
N GLU A 103 4.60 -18.08 6.57
CA GLU A 103 3.59 -18.37 5.54
C GLU A 103 2.17 -18.26 6.12
N ASP A 104 1.99 -18.81 7.32
CA ASP A 104 0.73 -18.83 8.06
C ASP A 104 0.48 -17.58 8.90
N VAL A 105 -0.80 -17.43 9.26
CA VAL A 105 -1.31 -16.47 10.22
C VAL A 105 -1.59 -17.17 11.55
N TYR A 106 -1.04 -16.63 12.63
CA TYR A 106 -1.11 -17.18 13.98
C TYR A 106 -2.17 -16.48 14.85
N GLY A 107 -2.63 -17.22 15.85
CA GLY A 107 -3.71 -16.82 16.73
C GLY A 107 -5.11 -17.05 16.14
N ASP A 108 -6.10 -17.10 17.04
CA ASP A 108 -7.54 -17.08 16.72
C ASP A 108 -8.20 -15.88 17.43
N GLY A 109 -7.56 -14.72 17.30
CA GLY A 109 -7.91 -13.48 17.99
C GLY A 109 -7.13 -13.28 19.27
N LEU A 110 -5.97 -12.63 19.15
CA LEU A 110 -5.03 -12.30 20.21
C LEU A 110 -5.07 -10.80 20.52
N THR A 111 -5.02 -10.45 21.80
CA THR A 111 -4.68 -9.08 22.21
C THR A 111 -3.21 -8.79 21.89
N TYR A 112 -2.83 -7.51 21.88
CA TYR A 112 -1.45 -7.15 21.56
C TYR A 112 -0.46 -7.75 22.57
N GLU A 113 -0.75 -7.68 23.87
CA GLU A 113 0.06 -8.30 24.93
C GLU A 113 0.21 -9.81 24.74
N GLN A 114 -0.82 -10.50 24.24
CA GLN A 114 -0.72 -11.93 23.95
C GLN A 114 0.25 -12.20 22.80
N VAL A 115 0.22 -11.41 21.73
CA VAL A 115 1.17 -11.54 20.62
C VAL A 115 2.60 -11.25 21.06
N GLU A 116 2.81 -10.22 21.90
CA GLU A 116 4.11 -9.90 22.48
C GLU A 116 4.66 -11.08 23.30
N ASN A 117 3.81 -11.76 24.07
CA ASN A 117 4.23 -12.93 24.84
C ASN A 117 4.49 -14.15 23.94
N GLU A 118 3.62 -14.42 22.97
CA GLU A 118 3.75 -15.59 22.08
C GLU A 118 5.04 -15.54 21.26
N VAL A 119 5.38 -14.37 20.69
CA VAL A 119 6.55 -14.23 19.81
C VAL A 119 7.87 -14.50 20.53
N THR A 120 7.97 -14.28 21.85
CA THR A 120 9.22 -14.50 22.62
C THR A 120 9.69 -15.95 22.66
N SER A 121 8.79 -16.89 22.40
CA SER A 121 9.08 -18.33 22.36
C SER A 121 8.81 -18.95 21.00
N PHE A 122 8.43 -18.13 20.01
CA PHE A 122 8.09 -18.58 18.69
C PHE A 122 9.33 -19.03 17.92
N SER A 123 9.23 -20.19 17.26
CA SER A 123 10.28 -20.69 16.39
C SER A 123 9.70 -21.36 15.16
N LEU A 124 10.32 -21.09 14.01
CA LEU A 124 9.91 -21.59 12.69
C LEU A 124 11.09 -21.48 11.73
N GLY A 125 11.22 -22.42 10.78
CA GLY A 125 12.28 -22.38 9.76
C GLY A 125 13.71 -22.39 10.31
N GLY A 126 13.93 -22.91 11.53
CA GLY A 126 15.23 -22.86 12.20
C GLY A 126 15.59 -21.52 12.87
N HIS A 127 14.67 -20.55 12.86
CA HIS A 127 14.80 -19.25 13.52
C HIS A 127 13.97 -19.19 14.80
N SER A 128 14.48 -18.50 15.83
CA SER A 128 13.81 -18.30 17.13
C SER A 128 13.78 -16.84 17.59
N ASP A 129 14.20 -15.93 16.72
CA ASP A 129 14.33 -14.49 16.91
C ASP A 129 13.33 -13.74 16.01
N TRP A 130 12.17 -14.34 15.79
CA TRP A 130 11.03 -13.74 15.11
C TRP A 130 10.51 -12.52 15.89
N ARG A 131 9.90 -11.58 15.18
CA ARG A 131 9.31 -10.37 15.76
C ARG A 131 7.97 -10.02 15.15
N ILE A 132 7.19 -9.20 15.86
CA ILE A 132 6.03 -8.50 15.30
C ILE A 132 6.58 -7.51 14.27
N PRO A 133 6.04 -7.48 13.03
CA PRO A 133 6.50 -6.54 12.01
C PRO A 133 6.12 -5.11 12.39
N THR A 134 6.92 -4.15 11.96
CA THR A 134 6.46 -2.76 11.86
C THR A 134 5.37 -2.68 10.80
N ILE A 135 4.54 -1.64 10.86
CA ILE A 135 3.49 -1.42 9.86
C ILE A 135 4.09 -1.14 8.47
N LYS A 136 5.26 -0.50 8.39
CA LYS A 136 5.97 -0.30 7.11
C LYS A 136 6.43 -1.61 6.51
N GLU A 137 6.93 -2.55 7.32
CA GLU A 137 7.26 -3.90 6.85
C GLU A 137 6.02 -4.68 6.47
N LEU A 138 4.99 -4.69 7.32
CA LEU A 138 3.77 -5.45 7.09
C LEU A 138 3.04 -4.98 5.83
N TYR A 139 3.09 -3.68 5.54
CA TYR A 139 2.45 -3.11 4.36
C TYR A 139 3.17 -3.44 3.06
N THR A 140 4.45 -3.87 3.09
CA THR A 140 5.13 -4.37 1.87
C THR A 140 4.52 -5.65 1.33
N LEU A 141 3.63 -6.32 2.09
CA LEU A 141 2.87 -7.48 1.64
C LEU A 141 1.54 -7.11 0.97
N SER A 142 1.14 -5.84 0.99
CA SER A 142 -0.18 -5.45 0.49
C SER A 142 -0.24 -5.49 -1.05
N GLU A 143 -1.38 -5.91 -1.60
CA GLU A 143 -1.63 -5.93 -3.05
C GLU A 143 -2.95 -5.24 -3.40
N PHE A 144 -2.91 -4.22 -4.25
CA PHE A 144 -4.08 -3.40 -4.59
C PHE A 144 -4.86 -3.88 -5.83
N ASN A 145 -4.60 -5.12 -6.27
CA ASN A 145 -5.57 -5.90 -7.06
C ASN A 145 -6.58 -6.66 -6.18
N GLY A 146 -6.39 -6.66 -4.85
CA GLY A 146 -7.36 -7.20 -3.90
C GLY A 146 -8.71 -6.52 -4.01
N GLN A 147 -9.78 -7.23 -3.65
CA GLN A 147 -11.16 -6.76 -3.70
C GLN A 147 -11.91 -7.20 -2.45
N THR A 148 -12.42 -6.22 -1.68
CA THR A 148 -13.12 -6.53 -0.42
C THR A 148 -14.35 -7.40 -0.66
N GLY A 149 -15.10 -7.15 -1.73
CA GLY A 149 -16.28 -7.92 -2.09
C GLY A 149 -17.46 -7.71 -1.14
N THR A 150 -18.27 -8.74 -0.91
CA THR A 150 -19.48 -8.69 -0.05
C THR A 150 -19.58 -9.82 0.94
N SER A 151 -18.78 -10.83 0.73
CA SER A 151 -18.79 -12.12 1.38
C SER A 151 -17.40 -12.71 1.20
N GLN A 152 -17.07 -13.70 2.02
CA GLN A 152 -15.82 -14.44 1.88
C GLN A 152 -15.67 -15.07 0.48
N ASP A 153 -16.75 -15.59 -0.11
CA ASP A 153 -16.72 -16.29 -1.42
C ASP A 153 -16.32 -15.41 -2.61
N ASN A 154 -16.43 -14.09 -2.48
CA ASN A 154 -16.07 -13.14 -3.53
C ASN A 154 -15.06 -12.09 -3.07
N ASN A 155 -14.40 -12.35 -1.95
CA ASN A 155 -13.25 -11.57 -1.52
C ASN A 155 -12.02 -12.05 -2.29
N ILE A 156 -11.20 -11.09 -2.71
CA ILE A 156 -9.82 -11.30 -3.14
C ILE A 156 -8.97 -10.57 -2.09
N PRO A 157 -8.21 -11.27 -1.24
CA PRO A 157 -7.38 -10.61 -0.24
C PRO A 157 -6.40 -9.61 -0.87
N TYR A 158 -6.09 -8.56 -0.13
CA TYR A 158 -5.08 -7.55 -0.48
C TYR A 158 -3.67 -8.03 -0.09
N ILE A 159 -3.35 -9.29 -0.42
CA ILE A 159 -2.08 -9.95 -0.17
C ILE A 159 -1.97 -11.15 -1.12
N ASP A 160 -0.76 -11.48 -1.59
CA ASP A 160 -0.55 -12.58 -2.52
C ASP A 160 -0.81 -13.94 -1.85
N THR A 161 -2.01 -14.48 -2.11
CA THR A 161 -2.46 -15.78 -1.58
C THR A 161 -1.74 -16.99 -2.20
N ALA A 162 -0.90 -16.81 -3.21
CA ALA A 162 -0.01 -17.87 -3.68
C ALA A 162 1.14 -18.14 -2.69
N TYR A 163 1.46 -17.18 -1.83
CA TYR A 163 2.52 -17.29 -0.82
C TYR A 163 2.02 -17.16 0.61
N PHE A 164 0.92 -16.46 0.86
CA PHE A 164 0.49 -16.12 2.20
C PHE A 164 -0.91 -16.63 2.50
N ASN A 165 -1.02 -17.49 3.52
CA ASN A 165 -2.32 -17.92 4.02
C ASN A 165 -3.02 -16.76 4.74
N VAL A 166 -4.33 -16.65 4.61
CA VAL A 166 -5.14 -15.62 5.28
C VAL A 166 -6.18 -16.25 6.21
N LYS A 167 -6.56 -15.52 7.26
CA LYS A 167 -7.67 -15.88 8.14
C LYS A 167 -8.76 -14.83 8.06
N TYR A 168 -10.00 -15.31 8.05
CA TYR A 168 -11.21 -14.50 8.11
C TYR A 168 -11.80 -14.58 9.52
N GLY A 169 -12.32 -13.46 10.00
CA GLY A 169 -12.94 -13.41 11.30
C GLY A 169 -14.24 -14.20 11.36
N THR A 170 -14.52 -14.74 12.54
CA THR A 170 -15.70 -15.57 12.79
C THR A 170 -17.00 -14.76 12.85
N THR A 171 -16.90 -13.48 13.23
CA THR A 171 -18.06 -12.57 13.33
C THR A 171 -18.36 -11.88 11.99
N ARG A 172 -17.32 -11.40 11.29
CA ARG A 172 -17.44 -10.79 9.96
C ARG A 172 -16.28 -11.26 9.10
N TYR A 173 -16.56 -11.56 7.85
CA TYR A 173 -15.51 -12.01 6.92
C TYR A 173 -14.41 -10.94 6.73
N ILE A 174 -14.76 -9.64 6.77
CA ILE A 174 -13.81 -8.53 6.65
C ILE A 174 -12.84 -8.38 7.84
N ASP A 175 -12.95 -9.23 8.87
CA ASP A 175 -12.07 -9.18 10.03
C ASP A 175 -10.83 -10.07 9.82
N GLY A 176 -9.85 -9.61 9.03
CA GLY A 176 -8.57 -10.30 8.81
C GLY A 176 -7.36 -9.42 9.10
N GLN A 177 -7.45 -8.68 10.20
CA GLN A 177 -6.43 -7.74 10.63
C GLN A 177 -5.22 -8.43 11.26
N LEU A 178 -4.04 -7.88 10.99
CA LEU A 178 -2.74 -8.32 11.47
C LEU A 178 -2.15 -7.23 12.37
N TRP A 179 -1.64 -7.63 13.54
CA TRP A 179 -0.92 -6.72 14.43
C TRP A 179 0.40 -6.24 13.82
N SER A 180 0.71 -4.96 14.05
CA SER A 180 2.06 -4.41 13.86
C SER A 180 2.60 -3.81 15.15
N SER A 181 3.92 -3.63 15.23
CA SER A 181 4.61 -3.12 16.40
C SER A 181 4.49 -1.60 16.59
N ASN A 182 3.92 -0.87 15.63
CA ASN A 182 3.82 0.58 15.69
C ASN A 182 2.64 1.01 16.57
N GLN A 183 2.94 1.45 17.79
CA GLN A 183 1.97 2.09 18.67
C GLN A 183 1.68 3.51 18.19
N TYR A 184 0.41 3.91 18.15
CA TYR A 184 0.04 5.29 17.86
C TYR A 184 0.36 6.19 19.05
N THR A 185 0.92 7.36 18.78
CA THR A 185 1.30 8.34 19.82
C THR A 185 0.19 9.33 20.16
N GLY A 186 -0.90 9.37 19.40
CA GLY A 186 -2.03 10.29 19.64
C GLY A 186 -3.20 9.66 20.39
N VAL A 187 -4.31 10.39 20.44
CA VAL A 187 -5.54 9.99 21.13
C VAL A 187 -6.59 9.56 20.12
N ILE A 188 -7.15 8.37 20.29
CA ILE A 188 -8.30 7.90 19.51
C ILE A 188 -9.58 7.94 20.35
N PHE A 189 -10.72 8.18 19.69
CA PHE A 189 -12.05 8.22 20.28
C PHE A 189 -12.17 9.15 21.51
N ASP A 190 -11.35 10.21 21.57
CA ASP A 190 -11.28 11.19 22.67
C ASP A 190 -11.05 10.53 24.03
N ASN A 191 -10.35 9.39 24.02
CA ASN A 191 -10.02 8.64 25.21
C ASN A 191 -8.50 8.67 25.43
N PRO A 192 -7.99 9.55 26.30
CA PRO A 192 -6.55 9.69 26.54
C PRO A 192 -5.92 8.45 27.19
N ASN A 193 -6.73 7.51 27.67
CA ASN A 193 -6.26 6.23 28.20
C ASN A 193 -6.28 5.10 27.14
N SER A 194 -6.72 5.38 25.92
CA SER A 194 -6.72 4.39 24.84
C SER A 194 -5.33 4.26 24.25
N GLU A 195 -4.68 3.14 24.50
CA GLU A 195 -3.50 2.74 23.74
C GLU A 195 -3.92 1.88 22.56
N CYS A 196 -3.33 2.14 21.39
CA CYS A 196 -3.59 1.37 20.20
C CYS A 196 -2.33 1.16 19.37
N ASN A 197 -2.30 0.05 18.64
CA ASN A 197 -1.27 -0.23 17.65
C ASN A 197 -1.89 -0.22 16.27
N PHE A 198 -1.13 0.27 15.28
CA PHE A 198 -1.52 0.13 13.89
C PHE A 198 -1.56 -1.35 13.51
N GLY A 199 -2.48 -1.70 12.62
CA GLY A 199 -2.56 -3.01 12.00
C GLY A 199 -2.99 -2.87 10.56
N PHE A 200 -2.62 -3.86 9.75
CA PHE A 200 -3.03 -3.97 8.35
C PHE A 200 -4.10 -5.05 8.22
N ASN A 201 -5.18 -4.75 7.49
CA ASN A 201 -6.23 -5.71 7.21
C ASN A 201 -6.06 -6.31 5.82
N SER A 202 -5.57 -7.55 5.77
CA SER A 202 -5.36 -8.28 4.52
C SER A 202 -6.64 -8.57 3.73
N ILE A 203 -7.83 -8.39 4.32
CA ILE A 203 -9.12 -8.65 3.66
C ILE A 203 -9.73 -7.40 3.03
N ASP A 204 -9.46 -6.22 3.59
CA ASP A 204 -10.04 -4.95 3.12
C ASP A 204 -9.01 -3.87 2.77
N GLY A 205 -7.71 -4.18 2.82
CA GLY A 205 -6.64 -3.35 2.28
C GLY A 205 -6.36 -2.07 3.08
N ARG A 206 -6.64 -2.03 4.39
CA ARG A 206 -6.52 -0.80 5.19
C ARG A 206 -5.59 -0.89 6.37
N ILE A 207 -4.98 0.27 6.70
CA ILE A 207 -4.26 0.50 7.95
C ILE A 207 -5.11 1.36 8.88
N LYS A 208 -5.26 0.92 10.12
CA LYS A 208 -5.80 1.75 11.21
C LYS A 208 -5.25 1.33 12.57
N CYS A 209 -5.48 2.16 13.58
CA CYS A 209 -5.14 1.84 14.95
C CYS A 209 -6.20 0.98 15.64
N TYR A 210 -5.75 -0.01 16.40
CA TYR A 210 -6.57 -0.97 17.14
C TYR A 210 -6.20 -1.00 18.62
N GLY A 211 -7.19 -0.90 19.50
CA GLY A 211 -6.96 -0.84 20.95
C GLY A 211 -6.28 -2.10 21.48
N ARG A 212 -5.17 -1.95 22.22
CA ARG A 212 -4.27 -3.06 22.60
C ARG A 212 -4.91 -4.13 23.49
N THR A 213 -5.82 -3.72 24.37
CA THR A 213 -6.32 -4.54 25.48
C THR A 213 -7.60 -5.30 25.17
N SER A 214 -8.51 -4.70 24.40
CA SER A 214 -9.84 -5.26 24.11
C SER A 214 -9.97 -5.81 22.70
N THR A 215 -9.12 -5.36 21.78
CA THR A 215 -9.16 -5.80 20.38
C THR A 215 -8.39 -7.10 20.22
N LYS A 216 -8.92 -8.00 19.40
CA LYS A 216 -8.34 -9.30 19.10
C LYS A 216 -8.09 -9.42 17.61
N LEU A 217 -6.82 -9.45 17.22
CA LEU A 217 -6.39 -9.58 15.83
C LEU A 217 -5.52 -10.82 15.65
N TYR A 218 -5.05 -11.04 14.44
CA TYR A 218 -4.11 -12.12 14.14
C TYR A 218 -2.66 -11.64 14.12
N ALA A 219 -1.72 -12.59 14.08
CA ALA A 219 -0.29 -12.32 14.00
C ALA A 219 0.32 -12.95 12.75
N ARG A 220 1.17 -12.20 12.06
CA ARG A 220 2.16 -12.71 11.09
C ARG A 220 3.51 -12.20 11.58
N TYR A 221 4.50 -13.09 11.67
CA TYR A 221 5.82 -12.71 12.18
C TYR A 221 6.80 -12.49 11.05
N VAL A 222 7.80 -11.65 11.32
CA VAL A 222 8.87 -11.31 10.40
C VAL A 222 10.24 -11.58 11.01
N TRP A 223 11.20 -11.88 10.17
CA TRP A 223 12.61 -12.06 10.48
C TRP A 223 13.48 -11.37 9.41
N GLY A 224 14.74 -11.07 9.74
CA GLY A 224 15.71 -10.54 8.77
C GLY A 224 15.83 -9.02 8.78
N ASN A 225 15.91 -8.40 7.59
CA ASN A 225 16.31 -7.01 7.39
C ASN A 225 15.53 -6.00 8.28
N THR A 226 16.22 -5.34 9.21
CA THR A 226 15.59 -4.35 10.10
C THR A 226 15.60 -2.92 9.56
N ASN A 227 16.17 -2.70 8.36
CA ASN A 227 16.25 -1.36 7.77
C ASN A 227 14.99 -0.98 6.99
N VAL A 228 14.13 -1.94 6.65
CA VAL A 228 12.89 -1.68 5.90
C VAL A 228 12.03 -0.67 6.67
N GLY A 229 11.69 0.43 6.00
CA GLY A 229 10.91 1.54 6.57
C GLY A 229 11.72 2.61 7.32
N THR A 230 13.05 2.50 7.38
CA THR A 230 13.94 3.54 7.92
C THR A 230 14.42 4.45 6.80
N ASN A 231 13.93 5.69 6.77
CA ASN A 231 14.30 6.66 5.75
C ASN A 231 15.63 7.37 6.08
N LEU A 232 16.29 7.90 5.05
CA LEU A 232 17.50 8.74 5.17
C LEU A 232 17.28 10.06 4.42
N PHE A 233 16.44 10.92 5.01
CA PHE A 233 16.06 12.18 4.40
C PHE A 233 17.15 13.24 4.48
N SER A 234 17.29 14.01 3.40
CA SER A 234 18.08 15.23 3.37
C SER A 234 17.47 16.22 2.38
N VAL A 235 17.63 17.52 2.65
CA VAL A 235 17.30 18.54 1.66
C VAL A 235 18.36 18.49 0.55
N SER A 236 17.94 18.50 -0.71
CA SER A 236 18.88 18.48 -1.83
C SER A 236 19.79 19.71 -1.77
N GLY A 237 21.10 19.47 -1.88
CA GLY A 237 22.12 20.53 -1.82
C GLY A 237 22.03 21.53 -2.97
N THR A 238 21.40 21.13 -4.08
CA THR A 238 21.19 21.96 -5.27
C THR A 238 19.81 22.61 -5.31
N ASN A 239 18.81 22.04 -4.63
CA ASN A 239 17.47 22.62 -4.58
C ASN A 239 16.77 22.37 -3.24
N LYS A 240 16.30 23.46 -2.60
CA LYS A 240 15.69 23.39 -1.27
C LYS A 240 14.24 22.91 -1.25
N ASP A 241 13.63 22.77 -2.42
CA ASP A 241 12.26 22.31 -2.61
C ASP A 241 12.18 20.79 -2.84
N ILE A 242 13.34 20.10 -2.81
CA ILE A 242 13.44 18.64 -2.95
C ILE A 242 14.00 18.02 -1.66
N ILE A 243 13.31 16.97 -1.19
CA ILE A 243 13.81 16.05 -0.17
C ILE A 243 14.27 14.76 -0.84
N VAL A 244 15.53 14.38 -0.61
CA VAL A 244 16.12 13.13 -1.07
C VAL A 244 15.99 12.09 0.04
N ASP A 245 15.42 10.93 -0.26
CA ASP A 245 15.49 9.76 0.61
C ASP A 245 16.54 8.78 0.09
N ALA A 246 17.74 8.86 0.66
CA ALA A 246 18.84 7.99 0.26
C ALA A 246 18.63 6.52 0.63
N ALA A 247 17.64 6.20 1.47
CA ALA A 247 17.32 4.81 1.82
C ALA A 247 16.53 4.11 0.71
N THR A 248 15.60 4.82 0.06
CA THR A 248 14.70 4.27 -0.97
C THR A 248 15.12 4.62 -2.39
N GLY A 249 15.97 5.64 -2.56
CA GLY A 249 16.31 6.19 -3.88
C GLY A 249 15.17 7.04 -4.48
N LEU A 250 14.23 7.49 -3.65
CA LEU A 250 13.14 8.38 -4.05
C LEU A 250 13.49 9.84 -3.72
N GLU A 251 13.01 10.75 -4.56
CA GLU A 251 13.02 12.19 -4.28
C GLU A 251 11.58 12.70 -4.19
N TRP A 252 11.35 13.65 -3.29
CA TRP A 252 10.03 14.14 -2.94
C TRP A 252 9.97 15.65 -3.03
N THR A 253 8.81 16.18 -3.43
CA THR A 253 8.53 17.60 -3.23
C THR A 253 8.54 17.89 -1.74
N ARG A 254 9.19 19.00 -1.35
CA ARG A 254 9.25 19.42 0.03
C ARG A 254 7.93 20.03 0.52
N GLY A 255 7.30 20.85 -0.32
CA GLY A 255 5.92 21.32 -0.13
C GLY A 255 4.90 20.31 -0.67
N ASP A 256 3.64 20.49 -0.25
CA ASP A 256 2.48 19.81 -0.83
C ASP A 256 1.76 20.71 -1.84
N SER A 257 0.53 20.35 -2.23
CA SER A 257 -0.27 21.09 -3.21
C SER A 257 -0.84 22.42 -2.72
N ASP A 258 -0.60 22.82 -1.46
CA ASP A 258 -1.17 23.99 -0.75
C ASP A 258 -2.70 23.99 -0.60
N ILE A 259 -3.42 23.34 -1.51
CA ILE A 259 -4.87 23.16 -1.53
C ILE A 259 -5.22 21.67 -1.62
N ALA A 260 -6.39 21.32 -1.11
CA ALA A 260 -6.96 20.00 -1.31
C ALA A 260 -7.54 19.88 -2.73
N LEU A 261 -7.27 18.76 -3.39
CA LEU A 261 -7.59 18.45 -4.78
C LEU A 261 -8.45 17.19 -4.82
N ASP A 262 -9.34 17.07 -5.79
CA ASP A 262 -9.89 15.75 -6.10
C ASP A 262 -8.80 14.82 -6.66
N TRP A 263 -9.13 13.57 -6.91
CA TRP A 263 -8.11 12.59 -7.25
C TRP A 263 -7.48 12.84 -8.64
N GLU A 264 -8.27 13.24 -9.63
CA GLU A 264 -7.77 13.53 -10.99
C GLU A 264 -6.96 14.83 -11.03
N GLU A 265 -7.38 15.83 -10.27
CA GLU A 265 -6.62 17.06 -10.06
C GLU A 265 -5.27 16.78 -9.40
N ALA A 266 -5.20 15.85 -8.42
CA ALA A 266 -3.95 15.47 -7.77
C ALA A 266 -2.98 14.71 -8.70
N LEU A 267 -3.51 13.81 -9.54
CA LEU A 267 -2.74 13.12 -10.59
C LEU A 267 -2.15 14.14 -11.57
N SER A 268 -3.00 15.05 -12.07
CA SER A 268 -2.60 16.10 -13.02
C SER A 268 -1.58 17.07 -12.39
N TYR A 269 -1.82 17.49 -11.15
CA TYR A 269 -0.91 18.38 -10.41
C TYR A 269 0.52 17.85 -10.37
N CYS A 270 0.70 16.56 -10.07
CA CYS A 270 2.03 15.98 -10.03
C CYS A 270 2.64 15.75 -11.41
N ASN A 271 1.85 15.27 -12.39
CA ASN A 271 2.35 15.02 -13.75
C ASN A 271 2.76 16.31 -14.49
N ASP A 272 2.07 17.42 -14.22
CA ASP A 272 2.35 18.72 -14.84
C ASP A 272 3.40 19.54 -14.06
N LEU A 273 3.88 19.02 -12.92
CA LEU A 273 4.80 19.75 -12.06
C LEU A 273 6.18 19.89 -12.71
N GLU A 274 6.61 21.14 -12.93
CA GLU A 274 8.00 21.48 -13.22
C GLU A 274 8.66 22.07 -11.98
N LEU A 275 9.40 21.24 -11.24
CA LEU A 275 10.08 21.67 -10.02
C LEU A 275 11.58 21.49 -10.13
N SER A 276 12.29 22.62 -10.09
CA SER A 276 13.75 22.69 -10.07
C SER A 276 14.47 21.92 -11.17
N GLY A 277 13.89 22.00 -12.37
CA GLY A 277 14.43 21.44 -13.60
C GLY A 277 13.99 20.01 -13.89
N TYR A 278 13.16 19.42 -13.03
CA TYR A 278 12.57 18.10 -13.22
C TYR A 278 11.10 18.19 -13.58
N THR A 279 10.66 17.31 -14.48
CA THR A 279 9.31 17.23 -15.06
C THR A 279 8.76 15.81 -15.03
N ASP A 280 9.43 14.90 -14.31
CA ASP A 280 9.11 13.48 -14.15
C ASP A 280 8.53 13.19 -12.76
N TRP A 281 7.86 14.20 -12.19
CA TRP A 281 7.12 14.07 -10.95
C TRP A 281 5.83 13.28 -11.21
N LYS A 282 5.45 12.47 -10.23
CA LYS A 282 4.20 11.70 -10.23
C LYS A 282 3.56 11.70 -8.86
N LEU A 283 2.26 11.44 -8.82
CA LEU A 283 1.58 11.15 -7.57
C LEU A 283 2.07 9.77 -7.07
N PRO A 284 2.52 9.65 -5.81
CA PRO A 284 3.09 8.40 -5.29
C PRO A 284 2.03 7.32 -5.22
N ASP A 285 2.43 6.07 -5.46
CA ASP A 285 1.59 4.93 -5.14
C ASP A 285 1.44 4.77 -3.59
N ALA A 286 0.55 3.86 -3.17
CA ALA A 286 0.29 3.66 -1.75
C ALA A 286 1.51 3.20 -0.94
N HIS A 287 2.38 2.36 -1.50
CA HIS A 287 3.60 1.93 -0.81
C HIS A 287 4.61 3.06 -0.69
N GLN A 288 4.79 3.85 -1.75
CA GLN A 288 5.66 5.01 -1.76
C GLN A 288 5.22 6.04 -0.72
N LEU A 289 3.94 6.43 -0.70
CA LEU A 289 3.48 7.43 0.26
C LEU A 289 3.51 6.90 1.70
N GLN A 290 3.28 5.61 1.92
CA GLN A 290 3.35 5.01 3.25
C GLN A 290 4.80 4.97 3.77
N SER A 291 5.77 4.80 2.87
CA SER A 291 7.19 4.73 3.21
C SER A 291 7.72 5.99 3.91
N ILE A 292 7.06 7.15 3.78
CA ILE A 292 7.48 8.41 4.40
C ILE A 292 6.70 8.78 5.68
N VAL A 293 5.76 7.93 6.12
CA VAL A 293 5.03 8.15 7.38
C VAL A 293 5.98 8.01 8.58
N ASP A 294 5.95 8.95 9.52
CA ASP A 294 6.64 8.85 10.80
C ASP A 294 5.64 8.53 11.92
N TYR A 295 5.56 7.25 12.27
CA TYR A 295 4.66 6.73 13.30
C TYR A 295 5.02 7.15 14.74
N ASN A 296 6.14 7.86 14.96
CA ASN A 296 6.46 8.45 16.26
C ASN A 296 5.91 9.87 16.41
N ARG A 297 5.22 10.39 15.38
CA ARG A 297 4.70 11.75 15.35
C ARG A 297 3.20 11.73 15.12
N SER A 298 2.51 12.58 15.85
CA SER A 298 1.11 12.89 15.58
C SER A 298 0.79 14.32 16.01
N PRO A 299 -0.35 14.86 15.55
CA PRO A 299 -0.84 16.16 16.00
C PRO A 299 -0.94 16.27 17.52
N ASP A 300 -1.34 15.20 18.21
CA ASP A 300 -1.50 15.19 19.67
C ASP A 300 -0.16 15.07 20.43
N SER A 301 0.79 14.27 19.92
CA SER A 301 2.04 13.99 20.63
C SER A 301 3.13 15.04 20.40
N THR A 302 3.19 15.57 19.18
CA THR A 302 4.29 16.45 18.75
C THR A 302 3.82 17.82 18.26
N GLY A 303 2.52 18.02 18.08
CA GLY A 303 2.00 19.23 17.45
C GLY A 303 2.45 19.37 15.98
N THR A 304 2.68 18.25 15.30
CA THR A 304 3.15 18.20 13.90
C THR A 304 2.50 17.03 13.16
N PRO A 305 2.51 16.98 11.80
CA PRO A 305 2.01 15.83 11.07
C PRO A 305 2.91 14.59 11.27
N ALA A 306 2.38 13.42 10.93
CA ALA A 306 3.06 12.12 10.98
C ALA A 306 4.09 11.95 9.84
N ILE A 307 5.02 12.90 9.70
CA ILE A 307 6.08 12.93 8.68
C ILE A 307 7.31 13.66 9.23
N ASP A 308 8.48 13.39 8.65
CA ASP A 308 9.73 14.05 9.03
C ASP A 308 9.63 15.59 8.89
N PRO A 309 10.13 16.38 9.86
CA PRO A 309 10.07 17.86 9.83
C PRO A 309 10.78 18.54 8.65
N LEU A 310 11.56 17.82 7.85
CA LEU A 310 12.11 18.35 6.60
C LEU A 310 11.01 18.64 5.57
N PHE A 311 9.90 17.91 5.63
CA PHE A 311 8.73 18.12 4.78
C PHE A 311 7.87 19.27 5.31
N GLU A 312 7.35 20.08 4.39
CA GLU A 312 6.40 21.14 4.67
C GLU A 312 5.00 20.62 4.34
N SER A 313 4.07 20.74 5.29
CA SER A 313 2.70 20.25 5.16
C SER A 313 1.71 21.35 5.54
N THR A 314 0.73 21.56 4.68
CA THR A 314 -0.31 22.57 4.84
C THR A 314 -1.16 22.27 6.07
N GLN A 315 -1.26 23.28 6.95
CA GLN A 315 -2.10 23.22 8.15
C GLN A 315 -3.57 23.45 7.78
N ILE A 316 -4.46 22.66 8.37
CA ILE A 316 -5.91 22.78 8.19
C ILE A 316 -6.61 22.95 9.54
N THR A 317 -7.89 23.34 9.48
CA THR A 317 -8.82 23.19 10.60
C THR A 317 -9.67 21.94 10.33
N ASN A 318 -9.61 20.95 11.20
CA ASN A 318 -10.35 19.70 11.03
C ASN A 318 -11.84 19.84 11.42
N GLU A 319 -12.58 18.74 11.30
CA GLU A 319 -14.02 18.65 11.55
C GLU A 319 -14.41 18.86 13.03
N ALA A 320 -13.44 18.88 13.94
CA ALA A 320 -13.61 19.24 15.35
C ALA A 320 -13.22 20.71 15.64
N GLY A 321 -12.83 21.49 14.62
CA GLY A 321 -12.38 22.86 14.78
C GLY A 321 -10.94 23.00 15.30
N ALA A 322 -10.17 21.91 15.31
CA ALA A 322 -8.79 21.89 15.81
C ALA A 322 -7.76 22.06 14.67
N VAL A 323 -6.58 22.55 15.03
CA VAL A 323 -5.41 22.55 14.15
C VAL A 323 -5.01 21.11 13.82
N ASP A 324 -4.84 20.85 12.52
CA ASP A 324 -4.51 19.53 12.00
C ASP A 324 -3.75 19.62 10.66
N TRP A 325 -3.51 18.47 10.04
CA TRP A 325 -2.93 18.35 8.71
C TRP A 325 -3.79 17.47 7.80
N GLY A 326 -3.54 17.62 6.51
CA GLY A 326 -4.28 16.94 5.46
C GLY A 326 -4.14 15.42 5.46
N TRP A 327 -5.02 14.82 4.66
CA TRP A 327 -4.80 13.50 4.11
C TRP A 327 -4.28 13.67 2.70
N TYR A 328 -3.52 12.69 2.22
CA TYR A 328 -2.79 12.81 0.97
C TYR A 328 -3.17 11.68 0.03
N TRP A 329 -3.52 12.06 -1.19
CA TRP A 329 -3.82 11.11 -2.24
C TRP A 329 -2.60 10.29 -2.63
N THR A 330 -2.88 9.04 -3.01
CA THR A 330 -1.95 8.17 -3.74
C THR A 330 -2.48 7.99 -5.15
N SER A 331 -1.66 7.52 -6.09
CA SER A 331 -2.09 7.12 -7.44
C SER A 331 -2.76 5.74 -7.50
N THR A 332 -2.96 5.10 -6.34
CA THR A 332 -3.53 3.75 -6.22
C THR A 332 -5.05 3.76 -6.06
N THR A 333 -5.74 3.03 -6.93
CA THR A 333 -7.19 2.78 -6.79
C THR A 333 -7.45 1.78 -5.66
N HIS A 334 -8.47 2.03 -4.84
CA HIS A 334 -8.95 1.06 -3.87
C HIS A 334 -10.18 0.32 -4.42
N LEU A 335 -10.05 -0.98 -4.69
CA LEU A 335 -11.17 -1.83 -5.12
C LEU A 335 -12.05 -2.26 -3.94
N ASP A 336 -12.59 -1.25 -3.26
CA ASP A 336 -13.62 -1.38 -2.26
C ASP A 336 -14.75 -0.37 -2.52
N GLY A 337 -15.93 -0.65 -1.97
CA GLY A 337 -17.11 0.20 -2.14
C GLY A 337 -18.00 -0.23 -3.30
N LYS A 338 -18.89 0.68 -3.71
CA LYS A 338 -19.86 0.47 -4.80
C LYS A 338 -20.02 1.75 -5.61
N PRO A 339 -19.69 1.77 -6.91
CA PRO A 339 -19.05 0.68 -7.68
C PRO A 339 -17.60 0.42 -7.22
N LEU A 340 -17.05 -0.76 -7.55
CA LEU A 340 -15.63 -1.03 -7.30
C LEU A 340 -14.77 -0.11 -8.18
N GLY A 341 -13.67 0.41 -7.62
CA GLY A 341 -12.77 1.33 -8.30
C GLY A 341 -13.16 2.81 -8.19
N SER A 342 -14.30 3.13 -7.55
CA SER A 342 -14.73 4.53 -7.34
C SER A 342 -13.91 5.29 -6.31
N ASN A 343 -13.10 4.58 -5.54
CA ASN A 343 -12.31 5.16 -4.47
C ASN A 343 -10.82 5.02 -4.79
N ALA A 344 -10.04 5.97 -4.30
CA ALA A 344 -8.59 5.89 -4.31
C ALA A 344 -8.05 5.84 -2.88
N VAL A 345 -6.84 5.34 -2.71
CA VAL A 345 -6.17 5.26 -1.42
C VAL A 345 -5.66 6.63 -1.01
N TYR A 346 -5.84 6.97 0.27
CA TYR A 346 -5.18 8.11 0.90
C TYR A 346 -4.45 7.68 2.17
N ILE A 347 -3.44 8.48 2.56
CA ILE A 347 -2.74 8.35 3.85
C ILE A 347 -2.96 9.62 4.67
N ALA A 348 -3.37 9.44 5.93
CA ALA A 348 -3.63 10.54 6.85
C ALA A 348 -2.34 10.97 7.55
N PHE A 349 -1.77 12.12 7.20
CA PHE A 349 -0.63 12.70 7.93
C PHE A 349 -1.06 13.53 9.14
N GLY A 350 -2.28 14.08 9.10
CA GLY A 350 -3.02 14.53 10.29
C GLY A 350 -3.89 13.43 10.91
N ARG A 351 -4.80 13.80 11.81
CA ARG A 351 -5.74 12.84 12.43
C ARG A 351 -6.65 12.20 11.39
N ALA A 352 -6.95 10.91 11.56
CA ALA A 352 -7.88 10.18 10.70
C ALA A 352 -9.30 10.28 11.29
N MET A 353 -9.94 11.41 10.99
CA MET A 353 -11.17 11.85 11.64
C MET A 353 -12.40 11.00 11.27
N GLY A 354 -13.35 10.92 12.21
CA GLY A 354 -14.70 10.41 11.99
C GLY A 354 -15.72 11.05 12.95
N TYR A 355 -17.01 11.01 12.58
CA TYR A 355 -18.12 11.37 13.45
C TYR A 355 -18.61 10.13 14.19
N PHE A 356 -18.13 9.94 15.42
CA PHE A 356 -18.32 8.68 16.13
C PHE A 356 -19.50 8.73 17.11
N GLU A 357 -20.36 7.70 17.01
CA GLU A 357 -21.39 7.36 17.98
C GLU A 357 -21.14 5.94 18.48
N THR A 358 -21.07 5.78 19.80
CA THR A 358 -20.83 4.48 20.41
C THR A 358 -22.01 3.52 20.16
N PRO A 359 -21.81 2.19 20.26
CA PRO A 359 -22.89 1.22 20.02
C PRO A 359 -24.13 1.36 20.93
N ASN A 360 -24.01 2.03 22.08
CA ASN A 360 -25.13 2.32 22.99
C ASN A 360 -25.80 3.68 22.72
N GLY A 361 -25.46 4.36 21.62
CA GLY A 361 -26.07 5.62 21.19
C GLY A 361 -25.49 6.88 21.83
N THR A 362 -24.31 6.81 22.43
CA THR A 362 -23.63 8.00 22.97
C THR A 362 -22.81 8.65 21.86
N VAL A 363 -23.16 9.87 21.51
CA VAL A 363 -22.44 10.66 20.50
C VAL A 363 -21.15 11.20 21.13
N ILE A 364 -20.01 10.83 20.54
CA ILE A 364 -18.70 11.44 20.83
C ILE A 364 -18.48 12.63 19.90
N GLY A 365 -18.92 12.52 18.64
CA GLY A 365 -18.79 13.57 17.63
C GLY A 365 -17.51 13.44 16.81
N SER A 366 -17.03 14.56 16.27
CA SER A 366 -15.82 14.60 15.43
C SER A 366 -14.57 14.27 16.23
N VAL A 367 -13.94 13.13 15.93
CA VAL A 367 -12.80 12.63 16.70
C VAL A 367 -11.85 11.83 15.80
N ASP A 368 -10.59 11.70 16.19
CA ASP A 368 -9.68 10.75 15.54
C ASP A 368 -10.12 9.32 15.83
N VAL A 369 -10.41 8.54 14.79
CA VAL A 369 -10.93 7.17 14.91
C VAL A 369 -9.93 6.12 14.44
N HIS A 370 -8.87 6.51 13.74
CA HIS A 370 -7.88 5.57 13.18
C HIS A 370 -6.42 5.96 13.41
N GLY A 371 -6.11 7.20 13.81
CA GLY A 371 -4.77 7.70 14.05
C GLY A 371 -4.07 8.33 12.84
N ALA A 372 -3.23 9.35 13.06
CA ALA A 372 -2.30 9.85 12.07
C ALA A 372 -1.28 8.76 11.67
N GLY A 373 -1.18 8.48 10.37
CA GLY A 373 -0.51 7.32 9.79
C GLY A 373 -1.46 6.22 9.31
N ALA A 374 -2.78 6.38 9.49
CA ALA A 374 -3.76 5.48 8.90
C ALA A 374 -3.82 5.61 7.37
N GLN A 375 -4.12 4.49 6.72
CA GLN A 375 -4.40 4.42 5.30
C GLN A 375 -5.84 3.96 5.10
N ARG A 376 -6.60 4.75 4.36
CA ARG A 376 -8.01 4.50 4.05
C ARG A 376 -8.23 4.79 2.56
N SER A 377 -9.46 5.17 2.20
CA SER A 377 -9.81 5.53 0.85
C SER A 377 -11.02 6.45 0.83
N ASP A 378 -11.07 7.33 -0.17
CA ASP A 378 -12.18 8.25 -0.40
C ASP A 378 -12.66 8.14 -1.85
N PRO A 379 -13.89 8.58 -2.18
CA PRO A 379 -14.32 8.69 -3.57
C PRO A 379 -13.36 9.56 -4.37
N LYS A 380 -13.07 9.15 -5.61
CA LYS A 380 -12.14 9.86 -6.51
C LYS A 380 -12.67 11.24 -6.92
N VAL A 381 -13.99 11.35 -7.08
CA VAL A 381 -14.67 12.52 -7.64
C VAL A 381 -16.04 12.74 -7.00
N GLY A 382 -16.64 13.89 -7.30
CA GLY A 382 -18.01 14.24 -6.93
C GLY A 382 -18.08 15.20 -5.75
N PRO A 383 -19.29 15.65 -5.38
CA PRO A 383 -19.45 16.51 -4.23
C PRO A 383 -19.14 15.73 -2.94
N VAL A 384 -18.66 16.45 -1.93
CA VAL A 384 -18.60 15.93 -0.56
C VAL A 384 -20.00 15.41 -0.18
N PRO A 385 -20.13 14.15 0.27
CA PRO A 385 -21.44 13.57 0.55
C PRO A 385 -22.11 14.23 1.76
N ASP A 386 -23.44 14.13 1.85
CA ASP A 386 -24.22 14.57 3.01
C ASP A 386 -25.06 13.40 3.57
N PRO A 387 -24.80 12.91 4.80
CA PRO A 387 -23.69 13.33 5.67
C PRO A 387 -22.32 12.97 5.10
N ASN A 388 -21.31 13.77 5.44
CA ASN A 388 -19.94 13.63 4.93
C ASN A 388 -19.13 12.55 5.65
N TYR A 389 -19.78 11.57 6.28
CA TYR A 389 -19.14 10.45 6.94
C TYR A 389 -19.84 9.11 6.65
N PHE A 390 -19.12 8.00 6.81
CA PHE A 390 -19.65 6.67 6.51
C PHE A 390 -19.01 5.56 7.36
N GLY A 391 -19.75 4.47 7.52
CA GLY A 391 -19.26 3.25 8.14
C GLY A 391 -19.36 3.25 9.68
N PRO A 392 -18.97 2.15 10.33
CA PRO A 392 -19.22 1.93 11.76
C PRO A 392 -18.53 2.91 12.71
N GLN A 393 -17.42 3.50 12.28
CA GLN A 393 -16.67 4.49 13.05
C GLN A 393 -16.96 5.93 12.60
N GLY A 394 -17.84 6.09 11.60
CA GLY A 394 -18.19 7.38 11.02
C GLY A 394 -17.03 8.06 10.31
N ASP A 395 -16.20 7.33 9.59
CA ASP A 395 -15.06 7.87 8.84
C ASP A 395 -15.51 9.03 7.96
N TYR A 396 -14.86 10.20 8.11
CA TYR A 396 -15.14 11.35 7.26
C TYR A 396 -14.69 11.06 5.82
N ARG A 397 -15.46 11.59 4.87
CA ARG A 397 -15.22 11.55 3.43
C ARG A 397 -15.08 12.98 2.93
N ARG A 398 -13.88 13.35 2.52
CA ARG A 398 -13.53 14.70 2.09
C ARG A 398 -13.61 14.86 0.58
N VAL A 399 -13.35 13.81 -0.20
CA VAL A 399 -13.21 13.80 -1.68
C VAL A 399 -12.05 14.67 -2.18
N TYR A 400 -11.75 15.76 -1.49
CA TYR A 400 -10.62 16.63 -1.74
C TYR A 400 -9.53 16.35 -0.69
N ASN A 401 -8.38 15.87 -1.14
CA ASN A 401 -7.20 15.57 -0.31
C ASN A 401 -5.95 16.21 -0.94
N PHE A 402 -4.88 16.37 -0.18
CA PHE A 402 -3.65 17.01 -0.65
C PHE A 402 -2.83 16.09 -1.54
N ALA A 403 -1.92 16.66 -2.32
CA ALA A 403 -0.95 15.91 -3.11
C ALA A 403 0.48 16.25 -2.69
N ARG A 404 1.34 15.24 -2.65
CA ARG A 404 2.80 15.39 -2.54
C ARG A 404 3.41 14.52 -3.61
N CYS A 405 4.27 15.09 -4.44
CA CYS A 405 4.78 14.38 -5.61
C CYS A 405 6.11 13.71 -5.32
N VAL A 406 6.34 12.60 -6.02
CA VAL A 406 7.54 11.78 -5.93
C VAL A 406 8.15 11.60 -7.31
N ARG A 407 9.44 11.33 -7.35
CA ARG A 407 10.16 10.86 -8.52
C ARG A 407 11.25 9.87 -8.13
N ASP A 408 11.72 9.09 -9.09
CA ASP A 408 12.87 8.23 -8.90
C ASP A 408 14.16 9.06 -8.98
N SER A 409 15.11 8.83 -8.07
CA SER A 409 16.41 9.49 -8.15
C SER A 409 17.18 9.01 -9.39
N SER A 410 17.89 9.91 -10.07
CA SER A 410 18.77 9.54 -11.19
C SER A 410 19.92 8.58 -10.82
N SER A 411 20.18 8.40 -9.52
CA SER A 411 21.12 7.44 -8.94
C SER A 411 20.50 6.09 -8.57
N SER A 412 19.19 5.93 -8.73
CA SER A 412 18.55 4.62 -8.59
C SER A 412 19.12 3.69 -9.67
N PRO A 413 19.46 2.43 -9.37
CA PRO A 413 19.99 1.52 -10.36
C PRO A 413 18.99 1.44 -11.53
N SER A 414 19.40 1.97 -12.69
CA SER A 414 18.66 1.83 -13.93
C SER A 414 18.45 0.35 -14.22
N LYS A 415 17.19 -0.07 -14.43
CA LYS A 415 16.81 -1.44 -14.82
C LYS A 415 17.27 -1.86 -16.23
N GLU A 416 18.21 -1.15 -16.87
CA GLU A 416 18.78 -1.55 -18.17
C GLU A 416 19.73 -2.76 -18.11
N GLY A 417 19.89 -3.39 -16.93
CA GLY A 417 20.72 -4.59 -16.74
C GLY A 417 19.97 -5.91 -16.55
N ALA A 418 18.63 -5.91 -16.54
CA ALA A 418 17.87 -7.16 -16.52
C ALA A 418 17.92 -7.77 -17.92
N VAL A 419 18.90 -8.65 -18.10
CA VAL A 419 19.19 -9.44 -19.30
C VAL A 419 17.91 -9.92 -19.97
N ASP A 420 17.73 -9.59 -21.25
CA ASP A 420 16.90 -10.33 -22.20
C ASP A 420 17.27 -11.81 -22.08
N VAL A 421 16.47 -12.57 -21.33
CA VAL A 421 16.51 -14.02 -21.40
C VAL A 421 15.76 -14.37 -22.67
N ASP A 422 16.53 -14.54 -23.74
CA ASP A 422 16.10 -15.06 -25.03
C ASP A 422 15.03 -16.15 -24.86
N GLU A 423 13.82 -15.89 -25.40
CA GLU A 423 12.69 -16.83 -25.46
C GLU A 423 12.97 -17.98 -26.44
N SER A 424 14.09 -18.70 -26.27
CA SER A 424 14.42 -19.86 -27.11
C SER A 424 14.68 -21.16 -26.34
N SER A 425 14.52 -21.17 -25.00
CA SER A 425 14.70 -22.42 -24.24
C SER A 425 13.81 -22.55 -22.99
N ALA A 426 12.50 -22.71 -23.16
CA ALA A 426 11.63 -23.26 -22.10
C ALA A 426 10.37 -23.91 -22.70
N MET A 427 10.54 -25.03 -23.40
CA MET A 427 9.43 -25.88 -23.86
C MET A 427 9.52 -27.27 -23.23
N ILE A 428 9.34 -27.42 -21.90
CA ILE A 428 8.98 -28.72 -21.28
C ILE A 428 8.16 -28.52 -19.97
N GLY A 429 6.83 -28.39 -20.11
CA GLY A 429 5.75 -29.01 -19.29
C GLY A 429 5.35 -28.45 -17.90
N PRO A 430 4.18 -28.85 -17.34
CA PRO A 430 2.96 -29.38 -17.97
C PRO A 430 1.71 -28.52 -17.69
N ALA A 431 0.85 -28.41 -18.71
CA ALA A 431 -0.47 -27.80 -18.60
C ALA A 431 -1.42 -28.62 -17.72
N ALA A 432 -2.09 -27.96 -16.79
CA ALA A 432 -3.17 -28.52 -16.00
C ALA A 432 -4.36 -28.92 -16.88
N HIS A 433 -4.64 -30.22 -16.95
CA HIS A 433 -5.84 -30.77 -17.58
C HIS A 433 -7.10 -30.34 -16.82
N ARG A 434 -7.94 -29.51 -17.46
CA ARG A 434 -9.38 -29.48 -17.16
C ARG A 434 -10.08 -30.51 -18.04
N PHE A 435 -10.62 -31.54 -17.38
CA PHE A 435 -11.53 -32.53 -17.95
C PHE A 435 -12.81 -31.84 -18.47
N PHE A 436 -13.13 -32.05 -19.74
CA PHE A 436 -14.52 -32.15 -20.20
C PHE A 436 -14.64 -33.39 -21.07
N ALA A 437 -15.36 -34.38 -20.54
CA ALA A 437 -15.78 -35.56 -21.27
C ALA A 437 -16.94 -35.18 -22.21
N LEU A 438 -16.80 -35.48 -23.50
CA LEU A 438 -17.95 -35.71 -24.36
C LEU A 438 -17.70 -36.94 -25.24
N TYR A 439 -18.70 -37.81 -25.23
CA TYR A 439 -18.80 -39.06 -25.96
C TYR A 439 -18.62 -38.90 -27.48
N GLY A 440 -17.96 -39.87 -28.12
CA GLY A 440 -17.88 -39.99 -29.57
C GLY A 440 -17.28 -41.32 -30.01
N VAL A 441 -18.15 -42.31 -30.21
CA VAL A 441 -17.88 -43.66 -30.75
C VAL A 441 -17.42 -43.58 -32.21
N ILE A 442 -16.44 -44.41 -32.61
CA ILE A 442 -16.25 -45.17 -33.88
C ILE A 442 -14.82 -45.77 -33.80
N SER A 443 -14.66 -47.03 -33.42
CA SER A 443 -14.63 -48.24 -34.26
C SER A 443 -13.49 -48.35 -35.29
N VAL A 444 -12.53 -49.25 -34.95
CA VAL A 444 -12.08 -50.42 -35.74
C VAL A 444 -10.85 -50.30 -36.67
N LEU A 445 -10.04 -51.39 -36.61
CA LEU A 445 -8.88 -51.88 -37.40
C LEU A 445 -7.50 -51.40 -36.92
N ALA A 446 -6.72 -52.19 -36.16
CA ALA A 446 -6.04 -53.45 -36.50
C ALA A 446 -5.08 -53.33 -37.69
N PHE A 447 -3.75 -53.41 -37.45
CA PHE A 447 -2.90 -54.57 -37.79
C PHE A 447 -1.41 -54.27 -37.54
N ILE A 448 -0.78 -55.24 -36.85
CA ILE A 448 0.66 -55.55 -36.67
C ILE A 448 1.43 -54.69 -35.67
#